data_AF-A0A942JUW8-F1
#
_entry.id   AF-A0A942JUW8-F1
#
_cell.length_a   1.000
_cell.length_b   1.000
_cell.length_c   1.000
_cell.angle_alpha   90.00
_cell.angle_beta   90.00
_cell.angle_gamma   90.00
#
_symmetry.space_group_name_H-M   'P 1'
#
loop_
_entity.id
_entity.type
_entity.pdbx_description
1 polymer ?
#
loop_
_entity_poly.entity_id
_entity_poly.type
_entity_poly.pdbx_seq_one_letter_code
_entity_poly.pdbx_strand_id
1 'polypeptide(L)' 'MTWDKGRGILQYPESSPTLTGRETQVLRRLVGGQTNKQIANELGITPKTVEFHVSKLLKKHAVSSRFELTDSLRR' A
#
# COMPACT_ATOMS: atom_id res chain seq x y z
N MET A 1 -10.02 6.76 -42.03
CA MET A 1 -8.79 6.26 -41.38
C MET A 1 -7.83 7.42 -41.21
N THR A 2 -7.82 8.04 -40.04
CA THR A 2 -6.68 8.77 -39.46
C THR A 2 -7.12 9.15 -38.04
N TRP A 3 -6.68 8.38 -37.05
CA TRP A 3 -6.84 8.76 -35.65
C TRP A 3 -5.90 9.93 -35.38
N ASP A 4 -6.49 11.10 -35.22
CA ASP A 4 -5.80 12.37 -34.97
C ASP A 4 -5.10 12.31 -33.61
N LYS A 5 -3.79 12.55 -33.63
CA LYS A 5 -2.92 12.57 -32.46
C LYS A 5 -3.31 13.75 -31.57
N GLY A 6 -4.01 13.49 -30.46
CA GLY A 6 -4.47 14.61 -29.64
C GLY A 6 -4.93 14.28 -28.23
N ARG A 7 -4.29 13.37 -27.49
CA ARG A 7 -4.30 13.38 -26.00
C ARG A 7 -2.99 12.82 -25.44
N GLY A 8 -1.91 13.56 -25.67
CA GLY A 8 -0.73 13.48 -24.82
C GLY A 8 -1.06 14.15 -23.49
N ILE A 9 -1.49 13.35 -22.51
CA ILE A 9 -1.16 13.42 -21.08
C ILE A 9 -1.87 12.23 -20.42
N LEU A 10 -1.25 11.05 -20.42
CA LEU A 10 -1.49 10.13 -19.29
C LEU A 10 -0.71 10.73 -18.12
N GLN A 11 -1.26 11.81 -17.53
CA GLN A 11 -0.93 12.19 -16.17
C GLN A 11 -1.33 11.00 -15.31
N TYR A 12 -0.36 10.14 -15.00
CA TYR A 12 -0.44 9.40 -13.75
C TYR A 12 -0.24 10.47 -12.68
N PRO A 13 -1.26 10.78 -11.88
CA PRO A 13 -1.06 11.77 -10.87
C PRO A 13 0.06 11.29 -9.94
N GLU A 14 0.75 12.26 -9.39
CA GLU A 14 1.32 12.23 -8.03
C GLU A 14 0.22 11.84 -7.03
N SER A 15 -0.41 10.67 -7.20
CA SER A 15 -1.52 10.16 -6.42
C SER A 15 -0.97 9.03 -5.59
N SER A 16 -1.03 9.20 -4.27
CA SER A 16 -0.82 8.11 -3.33
C SER A 16 -1.56 6.85 -3.82
N PRO A 17 -0.94 5.66 -3.72
CA PRO A 17 -1.53 4.45 -4.26
C PRO A 17 -2.94 4.24 -3.71
N THR A 18 -3.89 3.89 -4.59
CA THR A 18 -5.27 3.59 -4.16
C THR A 18 -5.27 2.32 -3.30
N LEU A 19 -5.44 2.48 -2.00
CA LEU A 19 -5.52 1.39 -1.04
C LEU A 19 -6.97 0.94 -0.86
N THR A 20 -7.16 -0.37 -0.76
CA THR A 20 -8.44 -0.91 -0.27
C THR A 20 -8.62 -0.55 1.20
N GLY A 21 -9.86 -0.62 1.70
CA GLY A 21 -10.13 -0.39 3.13
C GLY A 21 -9.28 -1.29 4.04
N ARG A 22 -9.05 -2.55 3.62
CA ARG A 22 -8.25 -3.50 4.39
C ARG A 22 -6.76 -3.18 4.37
N GLU A 23 -6.22 -2.83 3.21
CA GLU A 23 -4.83 -2.36 3.09
C GLU A 23 -4.59 -1.09 3.91
N THR A 24 -5.56 -0.16 3.94
CA THR A 24 -5.50 1.06 4.74
C THR A 24 -5.44 0.75 6.24
N GLN A 25 -6.28 -0.17 6.73
CA GLN A 25 -6.27 -0.61 8.13
C GLN A 25 -4.92 -1.24 8.50
N VAL A 26 -4.39 -2.12 7.66
CA VAL A 26 -3.08 -2.75 7.87
C VAL A 26 -1.97 -1.69 7.86
N LEU A 27 -1.99 -0.76 6.91
CA LEU A 27 -0.97 0.26 6.77
C LEU A 27 -0.89 1.19 7.98
N ARG A 28 -2.02 1.69 8.48
CA ARG A 28 -2.08 2.56 9.66
C ARG A 28 -1.43 1.92 10.87
N ARG A 29 -1.77 0.66 11.12
CA ARG A 29 -1.22 -0.14 12.22
C ARG A 29 0.26 -0.45 12.05
N LEU A 30 0.68 -0.70 10.82
CA LEU A 30 2.05 -0.98 10.45
C LEU A 30 2.95 0.25 10.67
N VAL A 31 2.50 1.44 10.28
CA VAL A 31 3.18 2.73 10.55
C VAL A 31 3.20 3.05 12.05
N GLY A 32 2.17 2.63 12.79
CA GLY A 32 2.12 2.68 14.25
C GLY A 32 3.04 1.68 14.98
N GLY A 33 3.87 0.91 14.26
CA GLY A 33 4.87 0.02 14.86
C GLY A 33 4.35 -1.35 15.30
N GLN A 34 3.10 -1.69 14.99
CA GLN A 34 2.50 -2.96 15.43
C GLN A 34 3.03 -4.16 14.63
N THR A 35 3.34 -5.27 15.27
CA THR A 35 3.74 -6.53 14.60
C THR A 35 2.58 -7.17 13.82
N ASN A 36 2.88 -8.06 12.87
CA ASN A 36 1.82 -8.78 12.12
C ASN A 36 0.88 -9.57 13.04
N LYS A 37 1.38 -10.08 14.18
CA LYS A 37 0.55 -10.78 15.18
C LYS A 37 -0.40 -9.81 15.89
N GLN A 38 0.06 -8.63 16.28
CA GLN A 38 -0.80 -7.61 16.89
C GLN A 38 -1.87 -7.11 15.90
N ILE A 39 -1.48 -6.83 14.66
CA ILE A 39 -2.40 -6.43 13.59
C ILE A 39 -3.45 -7.52 13.35
N ALA A 40 -3.02 -8.78 13.30
CA ALA A 40 -3.90 -9.93 13.11
C ALA A 40 -4.97 -10.01 14.21
N ASN A 41 -4.54 -9.90 15.48
CA ASN A 41 -5.43 -9.92 16.63
C ASN A 41 -6.44 -8.77 16.60
N GLU A 42 -6.00 -7.54 16.33
CA GLU A 42 -6.87 -6.36 16.30
C GLU A 42 -7.84 -6.35 15.12
N LEU A 43 -7.48 -7.01 14.03
CA LEU A 43 -8.26 -7.04 12.81
C LEU A 43 -9.08 -8.33 12.64
N GLY A 44 -9.01 -9.27 13.59
CA GLY A 44 -9.73 -10.54 13.57
C GLY A 44 -9.37 -11.44 12.39
N ILE A 45 -8.09 -11.44 11.96
CA ILE A 45 -7.58 -12.26 10.85
C ILE A 45 -6.30 -13.00 11.24
N THR A 46 -5.83 -13.89 10.39
CA THR A 46 -4.57 -14.60 10.63
C THR A 46 -3.35 -13.69 10.35
N PRO A 47 -2.19 -13.93 11.02
CA PRO A 47 -0.94 -13.28 10.67
C PRO A 47 -0.55 -13.47 9.20
N LYS A 48 -0.90 -14.62 8.60
CA LYS A 48 -0.64 -14.89 7.19
C LYS A 48 -1.44 -13.97 6.26
N THR A 49 -2.68 -13.68 6.62
CA THR A 49 -3.51 -12.70 5.91
C THR A 49 -2.91 -11.30 6.01
N VAL A 50 -2.36 -10.93 7.16
CA VAL A 50 -1.65 -9.65 7.33
C VAL A 50 -0.41 -9.59 6.42
N GLU A 51 0.42 -10.64 6.38
CA GLU A 51 1.58 -10.73 5.48
C GLU A 51 1.17 -10.49 4.02
N PHE A 52 0.08 -11.11 3.58
CA PHE A 52 -0.45 -10.92 2.23
C PHE A 52 -0.82 -9.45 1.95
N HIS A 53 -1.48 -8.78 2.88
CA HIS A 53 -1.78 -7.35 2.75
C HIS A 53 -0.51 -6.49 2.76
N VAL A 54 0.48 -6.82 3.60
CA VAL A 54 1.78 -6.14 3.61
C VAL A 54 2.48 -6.30 2.26
N SER A 55 2.52 -7.50 1.67
CA SER A 55 3.11 -7.71 0.35
C SER A 55 2.42 -6.88 -0.75
N LYS A 56 1.09 -6.70 -0.68
CA LYS A 56 0.37 -5.82 -1.59
C LYS A 56 0.71 -4.35 -1.37
N LEU A 57 0.83 -3.91 -0.12
CA LEU A 57 1.25 -2.56 0.23
C LEU A 57 2.65 -2.26 -0.31
N LEU A 58 3.62 -3.15 -0.07
CA LEU A 58 4.98 -3.01 -0.60
C LEU A 58 4.99 -2.83 -2.12
N LYS A 59 4.24 -3.67 -2.85
CA LYS A 59 4.08 -3.56 -4.31
C LYS A 59 3.46 -2.23 -4.75
N LYS A 60 2.41 -1.77 -4.06
CA LYS A 60 1.71 -0.52 -4.37
C LYS A 60 2.55 0.72 -4.10
N HIS A 61 3.43 0.65 -3.12
CA HIS A 61 4.35 1.74 -2.75
C HIS A 61 5.72 1.60 -3.41
N ALA A 62 5.94 0.60 -4.29
CA ALA A 62 7.21 0.34 -4.96
C ALA A 62 8.43 0.23 -4.02
N VAL A 63 8.24 -0.36 -2.84
CA VAL A 63 9.29 -0.57 -1.83
C VAL A 63 9.46 -2.06 -1.52
N SER A 64 10.64 -2.43 -1.05
CA SER A 64 11.04 -3.84 -0.88
C SER A 64 10.89 -4.33 0.56
N SER A 65 10.88 -3.41 1.53
CA SER A 65 10.83 -3.76 2.94
C SER A 65 9.77 -2.96 3.70
N ARG A 66 9.31 -3.58 4.79
CA ARG A 66 8.43 -2.91 5.77
C ARG A 66 9.05 -1.60 6.27
N PHE A 67 10.36 -1.61 6.52
CA PHE A 67 11.07 -0.45 7.02
C PHE A 67 11.04 0.70 6.00
N GLU A 68 11.35 0.42 4.73
CA GLU A 68 11.23 1.38 3.63
C GLU A 68 9.79 1.92 3.49
N LEU A 69 8.78 1.05 3.62
CA LEU A 69 7.39 1.47 3.60
C LEU A 69 7.04 2.42 4.75
N THR A 70 7.53 2.14 5.96
CA THR A 70 7.30 3.02 7.11
C THR A 70 8.10 4.32 7.02
N ASP A 71 9.30 4.28 6.46
CA ASP A 71 10.18 5.45 6.30
C ASP A 71 9.63 6.39 5.23
N SER A 72 9.17 5.87 4.08
CA SER A 72 8.63 6.66 2.99
C SER A 72 7.34 7.40 3.34
N LEU A 73 6.61 6.97 4.37
CA LEU A 73 5.39 7.61 4.86
C LEU A 73 5.63 8.62 5.99
N ARG A 74 6.86 8.72 6.50
CA ARG A 74 7.26 9.67 7.55
C ARG A 74 7.91 10.93 7.01
N ARG A 75 8.31 10.92 5.74
CA ARG A 75 8.93 12.05 5.02
C ARG A 75 7.87 12.86 4.29
#